data_AF-E3RU35-F1
#
_entry.id   AF-E3RU35-F1
#
_cell.length_a   1.000
_cell.length_b   1.000
_cell.length_c   1.000
_cell.angle_alpha   90.00
_cell.angle_beta   90.00
_cell.angle_gamma   90.00
#
_symmetry.space_group_name_H-M   'P 1'
#
loop_
_entity.id
_entity.type
_entity.pdbx_description
1 polymer ?
#
loop_
_entity_poly.entity_id
_entity_poly.type
_entity_poly.pdbx_seq_one_letter_code
_entity_poly.pdbx_strand_id
1 'polypeptide(L)'
;MTKVTWDELDRAFANAQIKEPDIPKRAFKSVIKQEGTPDPLHLRRLSEEDIEKYLRIKPELTTQEIIAKLPDWLKDMYVAFLPEEANKLPPRRPWDHAIDIKPGHEPPYEKNRPLSPKELLVVRKWLDDNLGKGFIRESRSRSAAPLLLAAKPGGGVRICQDYRGLNNVTIKNR
;
A
#
# COMPACT_ATOMS: atom_id res chain seq x y z
N MET A 1 11.10 -26.14 10.04
CA MET A 1 10.12 -25.13 9.61
C MET A 1 9.54 -25.59 8.29
N THR A 2 8.27 -25.99 8.30
CA THR A 2 7.52 -26.41 7.10
C THR A 2 7.34 -25.20 6.18
N LYS A 3 7.84 -25.30 4.95
CA LYS A 3 7.66 -24.28 3.91
C LYS A 3 6.24 -24.40 3.39
N VAL A 4 5.41 -23.39 3.62
CA VAL A 4 4.13 -23.26 2.92
C VAL A 4 4.41 -22.55 1.60
N THR A 5 4.07 -23.16 0.49
CA THR A 5 4.26 -22.56 -0.85
C THR A 5 3.11 -21.61 -1.19
N TRP A 6 3.32 -20.68 -2.12
CA TRP A 6 2.29 -19.76 -2.58
C TRP A 6 1.06 -20.50 -3.15
N ASP A 7 1.30 -21.63 -3.82
CA ASP A 7 0.24 -22.51 -4.34
C ASP A 7 -0.63 -23.13 -3.23
N GLU A 8 -0.06 -23.38 -2.05
CA GLU A 8 -0.79 -23.91 -0.88
C GLU A 8 -1.67 -22.84 -0.23
N LEU A 9 -1.22 -21.58 -0.21
CA LEU A 9 -2.03 -20.44 0.23
C LEU A 9 -3.18 -20.18 -0.75
N ASP A 10 -2.90 -20.17 -2.06
CA ASP A 10 -3.92 -19.92 -3.09
C ASP A 10 -4.99 -21.03 -3.12
N ARG A 11 -4.61 -22.30 -2.88
CA ARG A 11 -5.57 -23.40 -2.68
C ARG A 11 -6.38 -23.27 -1.39
N ALA A 12 -5.77 -22.79 -0.30
CA ALA A 12 -6.49 -22.56 0.95
C ALA A 12 -7.54 -21.44 0.83
N PHE A 13 -7.25 -20.41 0.03
CA PHE A 13 -8.21 -19.34 -0.26
C PHE A 13 -9.32 -19.77 -1.23
N ALA A 14 -9.01 -20.58 -2.24
CA ALA A 14 -10.00 -21.07 -3.21
C ALA A 14 -11.03 -22.06 -2.60
N ASN A 15 -10.61 -22.86 -1.61
CA ASN A 15 -11.45 -23.87 -0.97
C ASN A 15 -12.20 -23.37 0.27
N ALA A 16 -11.93 -22.14 0.73
CA ALA A 16 -12.64 -21.54 1.85
C ALA A 16 -14.04 -21.10 1.42
N GLN A 17 -15.02 -22.01 1.49
CA GLN A 17 -16.42 -21.61 1.62
C GLN A 17 -16.57 -20.83 2.93
N ILE A 18 -16.64 -19.50 2.82
CA ILE A 18 -16.71 -18.56 3.94
C ILE A 18 -18.06 -18.76 4.65
N LYS A 19 -18.07 -19.48 5.77
CA LYS A 19 -19.04 -19.18 6.83
C LYS A 19 -18.48 -18.03 7.64
N GLU A 20 -19.27 -16.97 7.81
CA GLU A 20 -18.91 -15.85 8.69
C GLU A 20 -18.49 -16.41 10.06
N PRO A 21 -17.29 -16.11 10.56
CA PRO A 21 -16.92 -16.50 11.90
C PRO A 21 -17.80 -15.73 12.88
N ASP A 22 -18.41 -16.47 13.82
CA ASP A 22 -19.26 -15.91 14.87
C ASP A 22 -18.37 -15.19 15.91
N ILE A 23 -17.95 -13.97 15.55
CA ILE A 23 -17.07 -13.14 16.38
C ILE A 23 -17.92 -12.62 17.55
N PRO A 24 -17.53 -12.88 18.82
CA PRO A 24 -18.22 -12.30 19.95
C PRO A 24 -18.15 -10.76 19.84
N LYS A 25 -19.32 -10.11 19.77
CA LYS A 25 -19.52 -8.67 19.52
C LYS A 25 -18.90 -7.71 20.55
N ARG A 26 -17.98 -8.18 21.41
CA ARG A 26 -17.64 -7.53 22.69
C ARG A 26 -16.22 -6.95 22.81
N ALA A 27 -15.45 -6.80 21.73
CA ALA A 27 -14.08 -6.23 21.81
C ALA A 27 -13.71 -5.14 20.78
N PHE A 28 -14.67 -4.56 20.05
CA PHE A 28 -14.39 -3.44 19.10
C PHE A 28 -15.32 -2.23 19.25
N LYS A 29 -16.12 -2.15 20.33
CA LYS A 29 -17.03 -1.01 20.56
C LYS A 29 -16.31 0.32 20.86
N SER A 30 -15.06 0.30 21.30
CA SER A 30 -14.31 1.51 21.67
C SER A 30 -13.61 2.20 20.49
N VAL A 31 -13.47 1.52 19.35
CA VAL A 31 -12.81 2.07 18.14
C VAL A 31 -13.82 2.47 17.06
N ILE A 32 -15.04 1.92 17.13
CA ILE A 32 -16.17 2.35 16.31
C ILE A 32 -16.85 3.52 17.02
N LYS A 33 -16.39 4.75 16.75
CA LYS A 33 -17.11 5.97 17.17
C LYS A 33 -18.48 6.02 16.49
N GLN A 34 -19.48 6.46 17.26
CA GLN A 34 -20.86 6.65 16.81
C GLN A 34 -20.92 7.64 15.65
N GLU A 35 -21.78 7.35 14.67
CA GLU A 35 -22.07 8.23 13.56
C GLU A 35 -22.46 9.63 14.09
N GLY A 36 -21.75 10.68 13.64
CA GLY A 36 -22.10 12.07 13.95
C GLY A 36 -21.08 12.89 14.75
N THR A 37 -20.01 12.29 15.28
CA THR A 37 -18.88 13.10 15.80
C THR A 37 -17.89 13.46 14.69
N PRO A 38 -17.51 14.74 14.49
CA PRO A 38 -16.46 15.10 13.54
C PRO A 38 -15.17 14.37 13.95
N ASP A 39 -14.62 13.58 13.03
CA ASP A 39 -13.33 12.93 13.26
C ASP A 39 -12.25 14.01 13.38
N PRO A 40 -11.54 14.13 14.52
CA PRO A 40 -10.49 15.14 14.68
C PRO A 40 -9.39 15.02 13.62
N LEU A 41 -9.22 13.84 13.01
CA LEU A 41 -8.25 13.60 11.95
C LEU A 41 -8.84 13.71 10.53
N HIS A 42 -10.15 13.98 10.38
CA HIS A 42 -10.86 13.98 9.09
C HIS A 42 -10.58 12.71 8.25
N LEU A 43 -10.27 11.57 8.87
CA LEU A 43 -10.03 10.33 8.15
C LEU A 43 -11.37 9.69 7.81
N ARG A 44 -11.74 9.79 6.53
CA ARG A 44 -12.86 9.04 5.98
C ARG A 44 -12.60 7.54 6.16
N ARG A 45 -13.58 6.82 6.73
CA ARG A 45 -13.54 5.35 6.80
C ARG A 45 -13.48 4.78 5.39
N LEU A 46 -12.63 3.76 5.20
CA LEU A 46 -12.55 3.01 3.95
C LEU A 46 -13.92 2.37 3.67
N SER A 47 -14.55 2.76 2.57
CA SER A 47 -15.85 2.23 2.15
C SER A 47 -15.68 1.14 1.08
N GLU A 48 -16.72 0.36 0.82
CA GLU A 48 -16.64 -0.69 -0.20
C GLU A 48 -16.47 -0.11 -1.61
N GLU A 49 -17.08 1.05 -1.87
CA GLU A 49 -16.94 1.76 -3.14
C GLU A 49 -15.49 2.22 -3.37
N ASP A 50 -14.72 2.50 -2.30
CA ASP A 50 -13.28 2.79 -2.44
C ASP A 50 -12.50 1.59 -2.94
N ILE A 51 -12.81 0.42 -2.38
CA ILE A 51 -12.15 -0.83 -2.72
C ILE A 51 -12.47 -1.18 -4.17
N GLU A 52 -13.74 -1.14 -4.55
CA GLU A 52 -14.18 -1.43 -5.91
C GLU A 52 -13.55 -0.44 -6.91
N LYS A 53 -13.56 0.86 -6.59
CA LYS A 53 -12.92 1.88 -7.41
C LYS A 53 -11.42 1.66 -7.58
N TYR A 54 -10.74 1.15 -6.55
CA TYR A 54 -9.31 0.84 -6.62
C TYR A 54 -9.01 -0.41 -7.46
N LEU A 55 -9.86 -1.43 -7.34
CA LEU A 55 -9.74 -2.68 -8.09
C LEU A 55 -10.10 -2.51 -9.57
N ARG A 56 -10.88 -1.48 -9.91
CA ARG A 56 -11.20 -1.15 -11.30
C ARG A 56 -9.94 -0.86 -12.12
N ILE A 57 -9.78 -1.59 -13.21
CA ILE A 57 -8.73 -1.35 -14.20
C ILE A 57 -9.01 -0.01 -14.87
N LYS A 58 -8.02 0.88 -14.86
CA LYS A 58 -8.08 2.13 -15.62
C LYS A 58 -7.55 1.86 -17.03
N PRO A 59 -8.25 2.30 -18.08
CA PRO A 59 -7.69 2.25 -19.42
C PRO A 59 -6.45 3.14 -19.48
N GLU A 60 -5.40 2.65 -20.13
CA GLU A 60 -4.21 3.45 -20.41
C GLU A 60 -4.53 4.46 -21.51
N LEU A 61 -4.03 5.68 -21.34
CA LEU A 61 -4.22 6.74 -22.33
C LEU A 61 -3.17 6.58 -23.42
N THR A 62 -3.57 6.86 -24.66
CA THR A 62 -2.64 6.94 -25.78
C THR A 62 -1.75 8.17 -25.67
N THR A 63 -0.57 8.13 -26.28
CA THR A 63 0.37 9.27 -26.32
C THR A 63 -0.28 10.54 -26.87
N GLN A 64 -1.16 10.41 -27.88
CA GLN A 64 -1.86 11.54 -28.47
C GLN A 64 -2.83 12.20 -27.48
N GLU A 65 -3.57 11.40 -26.71
CA GLU A 65 -4.46 11.92 -25.66
C GLU A 65 -3.70 12.59 -24.53
N ILE A 66 -2.50 12.08 -24.18
CA ILE A 66 -1.63 12.71 -23.19
C ILE A 66 -1.18 14.09 -23.70
N ILE A 67 -0.67 14.17 -24.93
CA ILE A 67 -0.23 15.44 -25.54
C ILE A 67 -1.38 16.44 -25.63
N ALA A 68 -2.59 15.99 -25.98
CA ALA A 68 -3.76 16.85 -26.08
C ALA A 68 -4.18 17.47 -24.74
N LYS A 69 -3.87 16.81 -23.61
CA LYS A 69 -4.17 17.30 -22.26
C LYS A 69 -3.08 18.19 -21.69
N LEU A 70 -1.89 18.22 -22.29
CA LEU A 70 -0.79 19.04 -21.82
C LEU A 70 -0.94 20.50 -22.27
N PRO A 71 -0.65 21.48 -21.38
CA PRO A 71 -0.46 22.86 -21.78
C PRO A 71 0.60 22.99 -22.88
N ASP A 72 0.47 23.99 -23.77
CA ASP A 72 1.36 24.14 -24.93
C ASP A 72 2.84 24.15 -24.56
N TRP A 73 3.20 24.81 -23.46
CA TRP A 73 4.59 24.91 -22.96
C TRP A 73 5.17 23.60 -22.41
N LEU A 74 4.36 22.55 -22.22
CA LEU A 74 4.79 21.22 -21.76
C LEU A 74 4.79 20.17 -22.86
N LYS A 75 4.26 20.48 -24.05
CA LYS A 75 4.14 19.51 -25.14
C LYS A 75 5.49 18.95 -25.57
N ASP A 76 6.53 19.77 -25.53
CA ASP A 76 7.91 19.36 -25.86
C ASP A 76 8.46 18.31 -24.86
N MET A 77 7.94 18.31 -23.63
CA MET A 77 8.33 17.39 -22.56
C MET A 77 7.34 16.24 -22.38
N TYR A 78 6.48 15.95 -23.34
CA TYR A 78 5.43 14.93 -23.22
C TYR A 78 5.95 13.55 -22.78
N VAL A 79 7.19 13.20 -23.16
CA VAL A 79 7.86 11.96 -22.78
C VAL A 79 7.92 11.78 -21.26
N ALA A 80 8.11 12.86 -20.50
CA ALA A 80 8.15 12.81 -19.03
C ALA A 80 6.78 12.47 -18.39
N PHE A 81 5.69 12.55 -19.16
CA PHE A 81 4.33 12.24 -18.72
C PHE A 81 3.85 10.85 -19.18
N LEU A 82 4.68 10.11 -19.90
CA LEU A 82 4.38 8.75 -20.33
C LEU A 82 4.40 7.78 -19.13
N PRO A 83 3.38 6.90 -18.98
CA PRO A 83 3.34 5.92 -17.90
C PRO A 83 4.59 5.04 -17.84
N GLU A 84 5.15 4.67 -18.99
CA GLU A 84 6.33 3.82 -19.12
C GLU A 84 7.57 4.50 -18.51
N GLU A 85 7.74 5.80 -18.72
CA GLU A 85 8.83 6.57 -18.13
C GLU A 85 8.62 6.78 -16.63
N ALA A 86 7.38 7.05 -16.20
CA ALA A 86 7.03 7.20 -14.79
C ALA A 86 7.21 5.92 -13.96
N ASN A 87 7.15 4.74 -14.61
CA ASN A 87 7.33 3.44 -13.97
C ASN A 87 8.81 3.00 -13.87
N LYS A 88 9.77 3.80 -14.35
CA LYS A 88 11.21 3.48 -14.25
C LYS A 88 11.79 4.02 -12.95
N LEU A 89 12.55 3.18 -12.24
CA LEU A 89 13.36 3.64 -11.11
C LEU A 89 14.55 4.48 -11.62
N PRO A 90 14.96 5.51 -10.87
CA PRO A 90 16.18 6.24 -11.20
C PRO A 90 17.40 5.31 -11.15
N PRO A 91 18.43 5.57 -11.96
CA PRO A 91 19.67 4.79 -11.91
C PRO A 91 20.33 4.93 -10.53
N ARG A 92 21.03 3.88 -10.09
CA ARG A 92 21.82 3.94 -8.85
C ARG A 92 22.88 5.03 -8.95
N ARG A 93 23.15 5.70 -7.84
CA ARG A 93 24.16 6.75 -7.75
C ARG A 93 25.20 6.38 -6.69
N PRO A 94 26.42 6.94 -6.74
CA PRO A 94 27.42 6.70 -5.70
C PRO A 94 26.98 7.12 -4.29
N TRP A 95 25.99 8.01 -4.22
CA TRP A 95 25.41 8.61 -3.01
C TRP A 95 24.01 8.04 -2.72
N ASP A 96 23.89 6.71 -2.68
CA ASP A 96 22.67 6.07 -2.20
C ASP A 96 22.46 6.43 -0.71
N HIS A 97 21.23 6.80 -0.34
CA HIS A 97 20.91 7.19 1.03
C HIS A 97 20.92 5.98 1.97
N ALA A 98 21.72 6.05 3.03
CA ALA A 98 21.65 5.15 4.16
C ALA A 98 20.65 5.67 5.20
N ILE A 99 19.99 4.75 5.91
CA ILE A 99 19.16 5.06 7.07
C ILE A 99 19.93 4.60 8.30
N ASP A 100 20.53 5.55 9.02
CA ASP A 100 21.31 5.24 10.21
C ASP A 100 20.39 4.98 11.42
N ILE A 101 20.71 3.93 12.17
CA ILE A 101 19.97 3.51 13.36
C ILE A 101 20.82 3.83 14.59
N LYS A 102 20.19 4.22 15.68
CA LYS A 102 20.85 4.45 16.97
C LYS A 102 21.70 3.24 17.38
N PRO A 103 22.92 3.43 17.91
CA PRO A 103 23.75 2.35 18.40
C PRO A 103 23.00 1.43 19.36
N GLY A 104 23.19 0.11 19.22
CA GLY A 104 22.57 -0.91 20.07
C GLY A 104 21.08 -1.19 19.81
N HIS A 105 20.48 -0.57 18.79
CA HIS A 105 19.10 -0.86 18.38
C HIS A 105 19.07 -1.69 17.09
N GLU A 106 18.06 -2.55 16.98
CA GLU A 106 17.74 -3.25 15.73
C GLU A 106 16.44 -2.68 15.14
N PRO A 107 16.26 -2.73 13.80
CA PRO A 107 14.98 -2.44 13.18
C PRO A 107 13.85 -3.30 13.79
N PRO A 108 12.69 -2.72 14.16
CA PRO A 108 11.62 -3.48 14.77
C PRO A 108 10.95 -4.43 13.77
N TYR A 109 10.36 -5.49 14.31
CA TYR A 109 9.41 -6.35 13.60
C TYR A 109 8.01 -6.13 14.15
N GLU A 110 7.14 -5.56 13.32
CA GLU A 110 5.74 -5.32 13.66
C GLU A 110 4.84 -6.14 12.75
N LYS A 111 3.92 -6.89 13.38
CA LYS A 111 2.97 -7.73 12.65
C LYS A 111 1.88 -6.87 12.00
N ASN A 112 1.54 -7.19 10.75
CA ASN A 112 0.36 -6.64 10.10
C ASN A 112 -0.92 -6.89 10.92
N ARG A 113 -1.82 -5.91 10.92
CA ARG A 113 -3.18 -6.14 11.41
C ARG A 113 -3.88 -7.19 10.55
N PRO A 114 -4.90 -7.89 11.08
CA PRO A 114 -5.79 -8.67 10.26
C PRO A 114 -6.43 -7.78 9.17
N LEU A 115 -6.38 -8.25 7.93
CA LEU A 115 -7.02 -7.63 6.78
C LEU A 115 -8.27 -8.44 6.42
N SER A 116 -9.34 -7.77 6.03
CA SER A 116 -10.52 -8.44 5.49
C SER A 116 -10.22 -9.06 4.11
N PRO A 117 -11.03 -10.02 3.62
CA PRO A 117 -10.84 -10.59 2.28
C PRO A 117 -10.80 -9.52 1.16
N LYS A 118 -11.66 -8.49 1.25
CA LYS A 118 -11.69 -7.39 0.27
C LYS A 118 -10.43 -6.52 0.36
N GLU A 119 -9.92 -6.28 1.56
CA GLU A 119 -8.67 -5.55 1.78
C GLU A 119 -7.46 -6.34 1.24
N LEU A 120 -7.46 -7.66 1.38
CA LEU A 120 -6.41 -8.52 0.83
C LEU A 120 -6.34 -8.44 -0.70
N LEU A 121 -7.48 -8.35 -1.41
CA LEU A 121 -7.49 -8.15 -2.85
C LEU A 121 -6.82 -6.83 -3.26
N VAL A 122 -7.07 -5.76 -2.51
CA VAL A 122 -6.43 -4.44 -2.73
C VAL A 122 -4.92 -4.54 -2.55
N VAL A 123 -4.48 -5.18 -1.46
CA VAL A 123 -3.05 -5.37 -1.18
C VAL A 123 -2.40 -6.24 -2.23
N ARG A 124 -3.06 -7.33 -2.67
CA ARG A 124 -2.52 -8.22 -3.71
C ARG A 124 -2.32 -7.47 -5.02
N LYS A 125 -3.34 -6.76 -5.50
CA LYS A 125 -3.23 -5.93 -6.71
C LYS A 125 -2.08 -4.94 -6.61
N TRP A 126 -1.93 -4.27 -5.46
CA TRP A 126 -0.82 -3.33 -5.26
C TRP A 126 0.55 -4.01 -5.27
N LEU A 127 0.68 -5.18 -4.65
CA LEU A 127 1.92 -5.95 -4.67
C LEU A 127 2.29 -6.33 -6.09
N ASP A 128 1.35 -6.90 -6.85
CA ASP A 128 1.57 -7.31 -8.23
C ASP A 128 1.96 -6.09 -9.11
N ASP A 129 1.24 -4.97 -8.99
CA ASP A 129 1.54 -3.72 -9.71
C ASP A 129 2.95 -3.19 -9.39
N ASN A 130 3.38 -3.20 -8.13
CA ASN A 130 4.69 -2.65 -7.72
C ASN A 130 5.86 -3.62 -7.96
N LEU A 131 5.61 -4.93 -7.89
CA LEU A 131 6.57 -5.96 -8.29
C LEU A 131 6.82 -5.90 -9.79
N GLY A 132 5.76 -5.78 -10.60
CA GLY A 132 5.86 -5.63 -12.05
C GLY A 132 6.66 -4.40 -12.48
N LYS A 133 6.58 -3.30 -11.72
CA LYS A 133 7.37 -2.07 -11.93
C LYS A 133 8.79 -2.15 -11.37
N GLY A 134 9.10 -3.15 -10.54
CA GLY A 134 10.37 -3.24 -9.82
C GLY A 134 10.54 -2.22 -8.69
N PHE A 135 9.47 -1.54 -8.26
CA PHE A 135 9.52 -0.57 -7.15
C PHE A 135 9.74 -1.25 -5.80
N ILE A 136 9.28 -2.49 -5.68
CA ILE A 136 9.51 -3.35 -4.53
C ILE A 136 10.13 -4.67 -4.98
N ARG A 137 10.73 -5.38 -4.03
CA ARG A 137 11.29 -6.72 -4.25
C ARG A 137 11.09 -7.59 -3.02
N GLU A 138 11.06 -8.89 -3.22
CA GLU A 138 11.08 -9.83 -2.10
C GLU A 138 12.36 -9.65 -1.26
N SER A 139 12.22 -9.73 0.05
CA SER A 139 13.31 -9.59 1.00
C SER A 139 13.10 -10.50 2.21
N ARG A 140 14.21 -10.99 2.78
CA ARG A 140 14.24 -11.73 4.05
C ARG A 140 14.79 -10.83 5.15
N SER A 141 14.06 -9.77 5.44
CA SER A 141 14.43 -8.81 6.48
C SER A 141 14.05 -9.33 7.87
N ARG A 142 14.87 -9.03 8.88
CA ARG A 142 14.48 -9.19 10.30
C ARG A 142 13.48 -8.11 10.75
N SER A 143 13.33 -7.06 9.95
CA SER A 143 12.40 -5.95 10.19
C SER A 143 11.14 -6.08 9.35
N ALA A 144 10.02 -5.66 9.92
CA ALA A 144 8.76 -5.49 9.20
C ALA A 144 7.98 -4.31 9.80
N ALA A 145 7.22 -3.62 8.96
CA ALA A 145 6.29 -2.58 9.38
C ALA A 145 4.86 -3.02 9.02
N PRO A 146 3.82 -2.55 9.75
CA PRO A 146 2.45 -2.90 9.46
C PRO A 146 1.83 -2.00 8.37
N LEU A 147 1.09 -2.62 7.47
CA LEU A 147 0.39 -1.96 6.35
C LEU A 147 -0.95 -1.39 6.82
N LEU A 148 -1.25 -0.18 6.36
CA LEU A 148 -2.48 0.55 6.63
C LEU A 148 -3.17 0.90 5.31
N LEU A 149 -4.49 0.79 5.29
CA LEU A 149 -5.34 1.20 4.17
C LEU A 149 -6.11 2.45 4.57
N ALA A 150 -6.00 3.50 3.76
CA ALA A 150 -6.68 4.77 3.98
C ALA A 150 -7.55 5.14 2.78
N ALA A 151 -8.73 5.70 3.03
CA ALA A 151 -9.59 6.21 1.98
C ALA A 151 -8.98 7.47 1.34
N LYS A 152 -9.01 7.55 0.01
CA LYS A 152 -8.61 8.77 -0.71
C LYS A 152 -9.78 9.75 -0.79
N PRO A 153 -9.55 11.08 -0.66
CA PRO A 153 -10.54 12.07 -1.04
C PRO A 153 -10.95 11.91 -2.51
N GLY A 154 -12.26 11.83 -2.77
CA GLY A 154 -12.79 11.51 -4.10
C GLY A 154 -12.83 10.02 -4.44
N GLY A 155 -12.52 9.15 -3.48
CA GLY A 155 -12.67 7.70 -3.57
C GLY A 155 -11.41 6.94 -4.02
N GLY A 156 -11.35 5.66 -3.64
CA GLY A 156 -10.22 4.77 -3.87
C GLY A 156 -9.39 4.55 -2.60
N VAL A 157 -8.38 3.68 -2.70
CA VAL A 157 -7.55 3.28 -1.56
C VAL A 157 -6.12 3.81 -1.68
N ARG A 158 -5.53 4.23 -0.55
CA ARG A 158 -4.10 4.46 -0.38
C ARG A 158 -3.54 3.36 0.52
N ILE A 159 -2.46 2.74 0.06
CA ILE A 159 -1.66 1.83 0.87
C ILE A 159 -0.56 2.64 1.53
N CYS A 160 -0.51 2.59 2.86
CA CYS A 160 0.44 3.30 3.70
C CYS A 160 1.21 2.28 4.54
N GLN A 161 2.49 2.55 4.79
CA GLN A 161 3.32 1.73 5.67
C GLN A 161 3.56 2.50 6.97
N ASP A 162 3.28 1.90 8.12
CA ASP A 162 3.49 2.54 9.41
C ASP A 162 4.96 2.40 9.87
N TYR A 163 5.78 3.38 9.52
CA TYR A 163 7.19 3.42 9.92
C TYR A 163 7.42 4.04 11.31
N ARG A 164 6.40 4.26 12.14
CA ARG A 164 6.60 4.90 13.46
C ARG A 164 7.60 4.14 14.33
N GLY A 165 7.55 2.80 14.34
CA GLY A 165 8.52 1.97 15.05
C GLY A 165 9.95 2.20 14.56
N LEU A 166 10.15 2.18 13.24
CA LEU A 166 11.46 2.43 12.63
C LEU A 166 11.94 3.87 12.92
N ASN A 167 11.09 4.87 12.73
CA ASN A 167 11.42 6.28 12.93
C ASN A 167 11.87 6.60 14.37
N ASN A 168 11.43 5.82 15.37
CA ASN A 168 11.85 5.98 16.76
C ASN A 168 13.30 5.53 17.00
N VAL A 169 13.78 4.55 16.23
CA VAL A 169 15.14 4.00 16.35
C VAL A 169 16.13 4.61 15.35
N THR A 170 15.66 5.32 14.33
CA THR A 170 16.53 6.02 13.38
C THR A 170 17.16 7.29 13.97
N ILE A 171 18.36 7.63 13.50
CA ILE A 171 19.04 8.89 13.77
C ILE A 171 18.43 9.96 12.87
N LYS A 172 17.99 11.07 13.47
CA LYS A 172 17.42 12.19 12.70
C LYS A 172 18.54 12.99 12.04
N ASN A 173 18.42 13.23 10.74
CA ASN A 173 19.27 14.20 10.07
C ASN A 173 18.88 15.62 10.52
N ARG A 174 19.86 16.50 10.71
CA ARG A 174 19.65 17.86 11.20
C ARG A 174 19.57 18.86 10.06
#